data_AF-A0A645AAX2-F1
#
_entry.id   AF-A0A645AAX2-F1
#
_cell.length_a   1.000
_cell.length_b   1.000
_cell.length_c   1.000
_cell.angle_alpha   90.00
_cell.angle_beta   90.00
_cell.angle_gamma   90.00
#
_symmetry.space_group_name_H-M   'P 1'
#
loop_
_entity.id
_entity.type
_entity.pdbx_description
1 polymer ?
#
loop_
_entity_poly.entity_id
_entity_poly.type
_entity_poly.pdbx_seq_one_letter_code
_entity_poly.pdbx_strand_id
1 'polypeptide(L)'
;MALGKHTVDKKYNFQEGVLHVKEKDLDAFIITINKVEKHYSPSAMYKDYAISSELFHWQTQSKISPETPTCERYINHKKNNHKILLIVRENKKDKGFTTPFTYLGTADYVRHYGRLPVNIIWRLHEPLPAGIEVKAEKAL
;
A
#
# COMPACT_ATOMS: atom_id res chain seq x y z
N MET A 1 25.63 11.07 -33.81
CA MET A 1 25.98 9.64 -33.96
C MET A 1 26.64 9.19 -32.67
N ALA A 2 26.25 8.17 -31.92
CA ALA A 2 24.98 7.53 -31.56
C ALA A 2 25.27 6.69 -30.29
N LEU A 3 24.28 6.51 -29.41
CA LEU A 3 23.96 5.34 -28.55
C LEU A 3 23.17 5.87 -27.33
N GLY A 4 21.92 5.53 -27.05
CA GLY A 4 21.05 4.50 -27.58
C GLY A 4 20.11 4.04 -26.46
N LYS A 5 18.80 4.20 -26.69
CA LYS A 5 17.67 3.61 -25.94
C LYS A 5 17.20 4.32 -24.66
N HIS A 6 16.63 5.52 -24.85
CA HIS A 6 15.44 5.89 -24.09
C HIS A 6 14.32 4.91 -24.45
N THR A 7 14.04 3.93 -23.60
CA THR A 7 12.79 3.15 -23.68
C THR A 7 11.68 3.98 -23.05
N VAL A 8 11.24 5.00 -23.79
CA VAL A 8 10.01 5.74 -23.54
C VAL A 8 8.91 4.95 -24.26
N ASP A 9 8.26 4.02 -23.55
CA ASP A 9 6.88 3.53 -23.80
C ASP A 9 6.55 2.28 -22.97
N LYS A 10 6.69 2.36 -21.63
CA LYS A 10 6.04 1.38 -20.75
C LYS A 10 4.90 2.04 -20.00
N LYS A 11 3.67 1.69 -20.38
CA LYS A 11 2.44 2.14 -19.73
C LYS A 11 2.23 1.34 -18.45
N TYR A 12 2.77 1.83 -17.35
CA TYR A 12 2.42 1.29 -16.03
C TYR A 12 1.05 1.81 -15.62
N ASN A 13 0.19 0.92 -15.10
CA ASN A 13 -1.09 1.33 -14.54
C ASN A 13 -0.84 1.90 -13.14
N PHE A 14 -0.73 3.22 -13.06
CA PHE A 14 -0.67 3.95 -11.80
C PHE A 14 -2.02 4.59 -11.48
N GLN A 15 -2.70 4.11 -10.44
CA GLN A 15 -4.00 4.62 -10.04
C GLN A 15 -4.12 4.70 -8.51
N GLU A 16 -4.44 5.90 -8.02
CA GLU A 16 -4.71 6.18 -6.60
C GLU A 16 -3.65 5.63 -5.63
N GLY A 17 -2.37 5.68 -6.02
CA GLY A 17 -1.26 5.21 -5.19
C GLY A 17 -0.92 3.73 -5.37
N VAL A 18 -1.48 3.03 -6.35
CA VAL A 18 -1.06 1.66 -6.70
C VAL A 18 -0.41 1.65 -8.07
N LEU A 19 0.77 1.04 -8.14
CA LEU A 19 1.52 0.79 -9.37
C LEU A 19 1.49 -0.72 -9.69
N HIS A 20 0.77 -1.11 -10.73
CA HIS A 20 0.78 -2.50 -11.21
C HIS A 20 1.82 -2.67 -12.33
N VAL A 21 2.80 -3.55 -12.10
CA VAL A 21 3.89 -3.90 -13.02
C VAL A 21 3.71 -5.35 -13.46
N LYS A 22 2.86 -5.55 -14.46
CA LYS A 22 2.49 -6.88 -14.97
C LYS A 22 3.69 -7.75 -15.36
N GLU A 23 4.68 -7.16 -16.03
CA GLU A 23 5.89 -7.86 -16.51
C GLU A 23 6.79 -8.41 -15.39
N LYS A 24 6.59 -7.94 -14.16
CA LYS A 24 7.36 -8.38 -12.98
C LYS A 24 6.48 -9.11 -11.97
N ASP A 25 5.23 -9.42 -12.33
CA ASP A 25 4.21 -9.98 -11.44
C ASP A 25 4.20 -9.24 -10.10
N LEU A 26 3.98 -7.92 -10.16
CA LEU A 26 4.16 -7.04 -8.99
C LEU A 26 3.11 -5.94 -8.91
N ASP A 27 2.64 -5.64 -7.69
CA ASP A 27 1.94 -4.41 -7.35
C ASP A 27 2.72 -3.68 -6.23
N ALA A 28 2.94 -2.38 -6.39
CA ALA A 28 3.52 -1.52 -5.36
C ALA A 28 2.47 -0.54 -4.83
N PHE A 29 2.30 -0.53 -3.52
CA PHE A 29 1.38 0.34 -2.79
C PHE A 29 2.15 1.54 -2.24
N ILE A 30 1.81 2.73 -2.73
CA ILE A 30 2.36 4.02 -2.33
C ILE A 30 1.38 4.67 -1.36
N ILE A 31 1.69 4.56 -0.08
CA ILE A 31 0.76 4.81 1.03
C ILE A 31 1.17 6.07 1.79
N THR A 32 0.18 6.87 2.18
CA THR A 32 0.35 7.95 3.16
C THR A 32 -0.53 7.63 4.36
N ILE A 33 0.09 7.30 5.50
CA ILE A 33 -0.58 6.76 6.71
C ILE A 33 -1.51 7.80 7.33
N ASN A 34 -1.02 9.02 7.54
CA ASN A 34 -1.76 10.12 8.11
C ASN A 34 -2.27 11.04 7.00
N LYS A 35 -3.51 10.78 6.54
CA LYS A 35 -4.29 11.74 5.76
C LYS A 35 -4.98 12.71 6.73
N VAL A 36 -4.22 13.57 7.39
CA VAL A 36 -4.81 14.63 8.22
C VAL A 36 -5.33 15.73 7.30
N GLU A 37 -6.52 15.54 6.74
CA GLU A 37 -7.26 16.66 6.15
C GLU A 37 -8.05 17.33 7.26
N LYS A 38 -7.77 18.62 7.51
CA LYS A 38 -8.26 19.45 8.62
C LYS A 38 -9.80 19.58 8.75
N HIS A 39 -10.60 18.81 8.00
CA HIS A 39 -12.05 18.98 7.88
C HIS A 39 -12.89 17.68 7.94
N TYR A 40 -12.35 16.53 8.36
CA TYR A 40 -13.15 15.30 8.45
C TYR A 40 -13.56 14.89 9.87
N SER A 41 -14.80 14.41 10.01
CA SER A 41 -15.36 13.78 11.21
C SER A 41 -14.44 12.68 11.77
N PRO A 42 -14.33 12.50 13.12
CA PRO A 42 -13.50 11.47 13.77
C PRO A 42 -13.74 10.03 13.26
N SER A 43 -14.89 9.77 12.64
CA SER A 43 -15.26 8.48 12.04
C SER A 43 -14.64 8.19 10.67
N ALA A 44 -13.88 9.14 10.09
CA ALA A 44 -13.23 8.99 8.78
C ALA A 44 -11.70 8.77 8.86
N MET A 45 -11.13 8.69 10.07
CA MET A 45 -9.70 8.44 10.24
C MET A 45 -9.38 6.94 10.33
N TYR A 46 -8.19 6.59 9.84
CA TYR A 46 -7.56 5.26 9.72
C TYR A 46 -8.00 4.43 8.50
N LYS A 47 -7.35 4.67 7.35
CA LYS A 47 -7.42 3.76 6.19
C LYS A 47 -6.21 2.84 6.09
N ASP A 48 -5.01 3.37 6.35
CA ASP A 48 -3.76 2.64 6.20
C ASP A 48 -2.89 2.88 7.43
N TYR A 49 -2.45 1.83 8.13
CA TYR A 49 -1.69 1.95 9.37
C TYR A 49 -0.89 0.68 9.71
N ALA A 50 0.21 0.85 10.43
CA ALA A 50 0.93 -0.25 11.06
C ALA A 50 0.15 -0.76 12.29
N ILE A 51 -0.13 -2.06 12.34
CA ILE A 51 -0.81 -2.74 13.46
C ILE A 51 0.22 -3.27 14.47
N SER A 52 1.35 -3.75 13.97
CA SER A 52 2.51 -4.20 14.75
C SER A 52 3.79 -4.00 13.94
N SER A 53 4.95 -4.45 14.46
CA SER A 53 6.22 -4.43 13.72
C SER A 53 6.18 -5.19 12.41
N GLU A 54 5.25 -6.15 12.24
CA GLU A 54 5.16 -6.98 11.03
C GLU A 54 3.80 -6.93 10.35
N LEU A 55 2.77 -6.37 10.99
CA LEU A 55 1.42 -6.34 10.43
C LEU A 55 1.03 -4.92 10.01
N PHE A 56 0.51 -4.80 8.79
CA PHE A 56 0.10 -3.54 8.20
C PHE A 56 -1.34 -3.65 7.67
N HIS A 57 -2.20 -2.73 8.08
CA HIS A 57 -3.54 -2.56 7.54
C HIS A 57 -3.48 -1.63 6.33
N TRP A 58 -4.07 -2.06 5.22
CA TRP A 58 -4.23 -1.26 4.01
C TRP A 58 -5.63 -1.39 3.43
N GLN A 59 -6.22 -0.29 2.98
CA GLN A 59 -7.53 -0.28 2.32
C GLN A 59 -7.38 -0.09 0.82
N THR A 60 -8.08 -0.90 0.02
CA THR A 60 -8.09 -0.81 -1.43
C THR A 60 -8.69 0.51 -1.92
N GLN A 61 -8.52 0.82 -3.22
CA GLN A 61 -9.27 1.89 -3.87
C GLN A 61 -10.78 1.67 -3.73
N SER A 62 -11.53 2.78 -3.77
CA SER A 62 -12.98 2.83 -3.48
C SER A 62 -13.86 1.89 -4.32
N LYS A 63 -13.40 1.46 -5.49
CA LYS A 63 -14.17 0.62 -6.44
C LYS A 63 -13.74 -0.86 -6.43
N ILE A 64 -12.80 -1.23 -5.57
CA ILE A 64 -12.28 -2.60 -5.49
C ILE A 64 -13.10 -3.37 -4.47
N SER A 65 -13.77 -4.43 -4.94
CA SER A 65 -14.47 -5.42 -4.11
C SER A 65 -13.76 -6.78 -4.15
N PRO A 66 -14.07 -7.71 -3.24
CA PRO A 66 -13.43 -9.03 -3.18
C PRO A 66 -13.51 -9.80 -4.50
N GLU A 67 -14.59 -9.60 -5.26
CA GLU A 67 -14.88 -10.26 -6.54
C GLU A 67 -14.17 -9.61 -7.73
N THR A 68 -13.47 -8.49 -7.54
CA THR A 68 -12.73 -7.84 -8.63
C THR A 68 -11.43 -8.58 -8.93
N PRO A 69 -10.98 -8.65 -10.20
CA PRO A 69 -9.71 -9.29 -10.56
C PRO A 69 -8.48 -8.69 -9.83
N THR A 70 -8.58 -7.42 -9.43
CA THR A 70 -7.56 -6.73 -8.65
C THR A 70 -7.49 -7.28 -7.22
N CYS A 71 -8.62 -7.40 -6.53
CA CYS A 71 -8.63 -7.95 -5.18
C CYS A 71 -8.27 -9.44 -5.18
N GLU A 72 -8.76 -10.21 -6.15
CA GLU A 72 -8.39 -11.61 -6.31
C GLU A 72 -6.88 -11.79 -6.53
N ARG A 73 -6.25 -10.91 -7.32
CA ARG A 73 -4.79 -10.88 -7.49
C ARG A 73 -4.07 -10.64 -6.17
N TYR A 74 -4.56 -9.73 -5.33
CA TYR A 74 -3.97 -9.46 -4.01
C TYR A 74 -4.12 -10.63 -3.05
N ILE A 75 -5.31 -11.23 -2.98
CA ILE A 75 -5.59 -12.37 -2.08
C ILE A 75 -4.78 -13.60 -2.50
N ASN A 76 -4.68 -13.86 -3.80
CA ASN A 76 -3.99 -15.04 -4.34
C ASN A 76 -2.53 -14.77 -4.72
N HIS A 77 -1.94 -13.66 -4.26
CA HIS A 77 -0.66 -13.20 -4.78
C HIS A 77 0.45 -14.25 -4.61
N LYS A 78 0.55 -14.92 -3.45
CA LYS A 78 1.54 -15.99 -3.21
C LYS A 78 1.37 -17.15 -4.18
N LYS A 79 0.12 -17.60 -4.40
CA LYS A 79 -0.20 -18.70 -5.32
C LYS A 79 0.22 -18.37 -6.75
N ASN A 80 0.09 -17.11 -7.14
CA ASN A 80 0.40 -16.63 -8.48
C ASN A 80 1.85 -16.14 -8.63
N ASN A 81 2.71 -16.33 -7.61
CA ASN A 81 4.07 -15.77 -7.56
C ASN A 81 4.10 -14.24 -7.79
N HIS A 82 3.02 -13.56 -7.40
CA HIS A 82 2.83 -12.13 -7.53
C HIS A 82 3.29 -11.42 -6.25
N LYS A 83 4.14 -10.41 -6.41
CA LYS A 83 4.78 -9.67 -5.32
C LYS A 83 3.98 -8.43 -4.95
N ILE A 84 3.88 -8.18 -3.65
CA ILE A 84 3.25 -6.98 -3.10
C ILE A 84 4.32 -6.18 -2.38
N LEU A 85 4.52 -4.93 -2.77
CA LEU A 85 5.48 -4.00 -2.15
C LEU A 85 4.76 -2.88 -1.42
N LEU A 86 5.24 -2.53 -0.23
CA LEU A 86 4.73 -1.38 0.51
C LEU A 86 5.78 -0.27 0.55
N ILE A 87 5.38 0.93 0.13
CA ILE A 87 6.18 2.15 0.12
C ILE A 87 5.34 3.20 0.86
N VAL A 88 5.76 3.61 2.04
CA VAL A 88 4.92 4.40 2.94
C VAL A 88 5.56 5.73 3.31
N ARG A 89 4.75 6.71 3.66
CA ARG A 89 5.17 7.88 4.42
C ARG A 89 4.13 8.18 5.47
N GLU A 90 4.55 8.77 6.59
CA GLU A 90 3.62 9.09 7.66
C GLU A 90 2.72 10.26 7.25
N ASN A 91 3.30 11.40 6.92
CA ASN A 91 2.58 12.61 6.50
C ASN A 91 2.94 12.96 5.06
N LYS A 92 2.16 13.80 4.35
CA LYS A 92 2.62 14.35 3.04
C LYS A 92 3.69 15.42 3.22
N LYS A 93 3.57 16.19 4.30
CA LYS A 93 4.50 17.25 4.68
C LYS A 93 4.78 17.18 6.18
N ASP A 94 6.00 17.50 6.55
CA ASP A 94 6.42 17.75 7.93
C ASP A 94 7.16 19.08 7.98
N LYS A 95 6.80 19.95 8.94
CA LYS A 95 7.35 21.31 9.08
C LYS A 95 7.42 22.12 7.76
N GLY A 96 6.46 21.92 6.86
CA GLY A 96 6.38 22.60 5.56
C GLY A 96 7.11 21.89 4.40
N PHE A 97 7.94 20.88 4.67
CA PHE A 97 8.69 20.13 3.66
C PHE A 97 7.98 18.83 3.29
N THR A 98 8.05 18.45 2.01
CA THR A 98 7.58 17.13 1.57
C THR A 98 8.43 16.04 2.21
N THR A 99 7.78 15.09 2.85
CA THR A 99 8.45 13.94 3.47
C THR A 99 8.78 12.88 2.41
N PRO A 100 9.94 12.20 2.55
CA PRO A 100 10.29 11.09 1.68
C PRO A 100 9.38 9.89 1.96
N PHE A 101 9.33 8.98 0.99
CA PHE A 101 8.75 7.66 1.19
C PHE A 101 9.82 6.68 1.69
N THR A 102 9.40 5.76 2.55
CA THR A 102 10.17 4.65 3.10
C THR A 102 9.68 3.35 2.47
N TYR A 103 10.61 2.57 1.91
CA TYR A 103 10.31 1.22 1.42
C TYR A 103 10.27 0.23 2.58
N LEU A 104 9.15 -0.50 2.73
CA LEU A 104 8.95 -1.48 3.80
C LEU A 104 9.27 -2.92 3.38
N GLY A 105 9.66 -3.15 2.14
CA GLY A 105 9.85 -4.51 1.64
C GLY A 105 8.60 -5.11 0.99
N THR A 106 8.68 -6.42 0.80
CA THR A 106 7.57 -7.27 0.34
C THR A 106 6.64 -7.65 1.49
N ALA A 107 5.40 -7.98 1.15
CA ALA A 107 4.42 -8.42 2.13
C ALA A 107 3.56 -9.58 1.62
N ASP A 108 3.06 -10.36 2.58
CA ASP A 108 2.15 -11.48 2.37
C ASP A 108 0.74 -11.16 2.86
N TYR A 109 -0.25 -11.59 2.09
CA TYR A 109 -1.65 -11.50 2.46
C TYR A 109 -1.94 -12.36 3.71
N VAL A 110 -2.62 -11.77 4.70
CA VAL A 110 -3.06 -12.46 5.93
C VAL A 110 -4.57 -12.67 5.93
N ARG A 111 -5.33 -11.58 5.82
CA ARG A 111 -6.81 -11.61 5.79
C ARG A 111 -7.36 -10.36 5.12
N HIS A 112 -8.61 -10.41 4.69
CA HIS A 112 -9.38 -9.23 4.29
C HIS A 112 -10.74 -9.19 4.97
N TYR A 113 -11.35 -8.00 5.00
CA TYR A 113 -12.72 -7.79 5.44
C TYR A 113 -13.29 -6.50 4.83
N GLY A 114 -14.61 -6.33 4.93
CA GLY A 114 -15.31 -5.28 4.20
C GLY A 114 -15.50 -5.66 2.73
N ARG A 115 -16.24 -4.82 1.99
CA ARG A 115 -16.69 -5.15 0.64
C ARG A 115 -16.32 -4.08 -0.38
N LEU A 116 -16.51 -2.80 -0.08
CA LEU A 116 -16.26 -1.72 -1.02
C LEU A 116 -16.00 -0.41 -0.27
N PRO A 117 -14.73 -0.02 -0.03
CA PRO A 117 -13.50 -0.76 -0.35
C PRO A 117 -13.23 -1.96 0.57
N VAL A 118 -12.29 -2.82 0.16
CA VAL A 118 -11.79 -3.96 0.94
C VAL A 118 -10.63 -3.51 1.83
N ASN A 119 -10.61 -3.97 3.08
CA ASN A 119 -9.48 -3.83 3.99
C ASN A 119 -8.66 -5.10 3.96
N ILE A 120 -7.34 -4.99 3.84
CA ILE A 120 -6.40 -6.10 3.78
C ILE A 120 -5.36 -5.94 4.86
N ILE A 121 -5.12 -7.03 5.60
CA ILE A 121 -3.99 -7.15 6.51
C ILE A 121 -2.84 -7.83 5.78
N TRP A 122 -1.72 -7.13 5.73
CA TRP A 122 -0.46 -7.58 5.15
C TRP A 122 0.52 -7.93 6.27
N ARG A 123 1.27 -9.01 6.09
CA ARG A 123 2.44 -9.35 6.90
C ARG A 123 3.70 -8.96 6.14
N LEU A 124 4.44 -8.00 6.66
CA LEU A 124 5.74 -7.60 6.13
C LEU A 124 6.76 -8.73 6.30
N HIS A 125 7.67 -8.89 5.34
CA HIS A 125 8.79 -9.82 5.47
C HIS A 125 9.93 -9.23 6.31
N GLU A 126 10.04 -7.91 6.35
CA GLU A 126 10.98 -7.18 7.18
C GLU A 126 10.22 -6.40 8.25
N PRO A 127 10.74 -6.29 9.49
CA PRO A 127 10.12 -5.48 10.51
C PRO A 127 10.10 -4.00 10.09
N LEU A 128 9.10 -3.27 10.58
CA LEU A 128 9.00 -1.83 10.34
C LEU A 128 10.29 -1.10 10.74
N PRO A 129 10.80 -0.19 9.88
CA PRO A 129 11.92 0.66 10.22
C PRO A 129 11.66 1.49 11.48
N ALA A 130 12.72 1.76 12.25
CA ALA A 130 12.67 2.68 13.38
C ALA A 130 12.24 4.06 12.89
N GLY A 131 11.07 4.54 13.35
CA GLY A 131 10.49 5.81 12.93
C GLY A 131 9.11 5.72 12.28
N ILE A 132 8.55 4.52 12.11
CA ILE A 132 7.13 4.37 11.78
C ILE A 132 6.34 4.02 13.03
N GLU A 133 5.35 4.85 13.36
CA GLU A 133 4.49 4.61 14.50
C GLU A 133 3.54 3.42 14.27
N VAL A 134 3.57 2.48 15.20
CA VAL A 134 2.58 1.40 15.29
C VAL A 134 1.34 1.94 15.99
N LYS A 135 0.19 1.84 15.32
CA LYS A 135 -1.09 2.10 15.96
C LYS A 135 -1.55 0.85 16.69
N ALA A 136 -1.41 0.89 18.00
CA ALA A 136 -1.98 -0.11 18.89
C ALA A 136 -3.51 0.04 18.87
N GLU A 137 -4.20 -0.67 17.99
CA GLU A 137 -5.63 -0.91 18.14
C GLU A 137 -5.83 -2.24 18.86
N LYS A 138 -6.68 -2.22 19.90
CA LYS A 138 -7.20 -3.44 20.55
C LYS A 138 -7.84 -4.27 19.45
N ALA A 139 -7.16 -5.31 19.00
CA ALA A 139 -7.75 -6.32 18.12
C ALA A 139 -8.98 -6.88 18.85
N LEU A 140 -10.16 -6.44 18.42
CA LEU A 140 -11.46 -7.07 18.67
C LEU A 140 -11.90 -7.71 17.36
#